data_AF-A0A842MF28-F1
#
_entry.id   AF-A0A842MF28-F1
#
_cell.length_a   1.000
_cell.length_b   1.000
_cell.length_c   1.000
_cell.angle_alpha   90.00
_cell.angle_beta   90.00
_cell.angle_gamma   90.00
#
_symmetry.space_group_name_H-M   'P 1'
#
loop_
_entity.id
_entity.type
_entity.pdbx_description
1 polymer ?
#
loop_
_entity_poly.entity_id
_entity_poly.type
_entity_poly.pdbx_seq_one_letter_code
_entity_poly.pdbx_strand_id
1 'polypeptide(L)'
;FGLLLGANYIVMAALTAVVFAVVVSYFTRRNRLSESSVIGMLLPLSMSLGVIALSFVRGYTPDVMGLFFGNILLVTAADVWLLAGANLGTVIFFSLFFREILYYAYDEKMARHYGVPVAFVHYGTLIGISLSVVSSVKIAGIILVTAFLIIPAVSARLLARSLRSMISISVALGVVASVLGMFFSYILNMPPGPVIVVLLFIQFLSILSVKKL
;
A
#
# COMPACT_ATOMS: atom_id res chain seq x y z
N PHE A 1 1.55 12.46 14.88
CA PHE A 1 0.73 13.65 15.19
C PHE A 1 -0.38 13.38 16.21
N GLY A 2 -1.19 12.32 16.10
CA GLY A 2 -2.27 12.05 17.08
C GLY A 2 -1.82 11.98 18.55
N LEU A 3 -0.67 11.34 18.82
CA LEU A 3 -0.06 11.29 20.15
C LEU A 3 0.33 12.67 20.72
N LEU A 4 0.75 13.60 19.87
CA LEU A 4 1.12 14.97 20.28
C LEU A 4 -0.10 15.83 20.58
N LEU A 5 -1.23 15.56 19.91
CA LEU A 5 -2.48 16.31 20.01
C LEU A 5 -3.45 15.72 21.06
N GLY A 6 -3.11 14.60 21.70
CA GLY A 6 -4.01 13.90 22.63
C GLY A 6 -5.28 13.35 21.97
N ALA A 7 -5.30 13.25 20.64
CA ALA A 7 -6.49 12.87 19.87
C ALA A 7 -6.53 11.35 19.59
N ASN A 8 -7.72 10.82 19.35
CA ASN A 8 -7.91 9.40 19.02
C ASN A 8 -7.08 9.02 17.78
N TYR A 9 -6.23 8.01 17.92
CA TYR A 9 -5.30 7.57 16.89
C TYR A 9 -6.01 7.13 15.59
N ILE A 10 -7.22 6.58 15.69
CA ILE A 10 -8.01 6.08 14.55
C ILE A 10 -8.45 7.25 13.68
N VAL A 11 -8.99 8.29 14.32
CA VAL A 11 -9.46 9.50 13.62
C VAL A 11 -8.29 10.20 12.94
N MET A 12 -7.16 10.30 13.63
CA MET A 12 -5.95 10.91 13.07
C MET A 12 -5.37 10.09 11.92
N ALA A 13 -5.41 8.76 11.98
CA ALA A 13 -4.99 7.90 10.88
C ALA A 13 -5.89 8.06 9.65
N ALA A 14 -7.22 8.07 9.84
CA ALA A 14 -8.17 8.29 8.76
C ALA A 14 -8.01 9.67 8.12
N LEU A 15 -7.85 10.72 8.93
CA LEU A 15 -7.65 12.09 8.45
C LEU A 15 -6.34 12.21 7.66
N THR A 16 -5.27 11.58 8.16
CA THR A 16 -3.98 11.54 7.46
C THR A 16 -4.10 10.80 6.13
N ALA A 17 -4.86 9.69 6.06
CA ALA A 17 -5.09 8.97 4.81
C ALA A 17 -5.84 9.84 3.78
N VAL A 18 -6.85 10.60 4.20
CA VAL A 18 -7.56 11.54 3.31
C VAL A 18 -6.61 12.63 2.81
N VAL A 19 -5.82 13.25 3.70
CA VAL A 19 -4.82 14.26 3.30
C VAL A 19 -3.81 13.67 2.31
N PHE A 20 -3.32 12.46 2.59
CA PHE A 20 -2.37 11.77 1.73
C PHE A 20 -2.96 11.49 0.35
N ALA A 21 -4.21 11.01 0.28
CA ALA A 21 -4.93 10.80 -0.99
C ALA A 21 -5.08 12.09 -1.80
N VAL A 22 -5.41 13.22 -1.14
CA VAL A 22 -5.53 14.54 -1.80
C VAL A 22 -4.19 15.00 -2.35
N VAL A 23 -3.11 14.88 -1.57
CA VAL A 23 -1.76 15.27 -2.01
C VAL A 23 -1.29 14.41 -3.18
N VAL A 24 -1.48 13.09 -3.11
CA VAL A 24 -1.20 12.18 -4.24
C VAL A 24 -1.99 12.61 -5.47
N SER A 25 -3.30 12.81 -5.33
CA SER A 25 -4.16 13.25 -6.44
C SER A 25 -3.68 14.54 -7.08
N TYR A 26 -3.23 15.51 -6.29
CA TYR A 26 -2.77 16.80 -6.76
C TYR A 26 -1.53 16.68 -7.65
N PHE A 27 -0.52 15.93 -7.18
CA PHE A 27 0.72 15.73 -7.93
C PHE A 27 0.56 14.85 -9.16
N THR A 28 -0.25 13.79 -9.08
CA THR A 28 -0.52 12.90 -10.22
C THR A 28 -1.23 13.66 -11.35
N ARG A 29 -2.25 14.48 -11.04
CA ARG A 29 -3.00 15.23 -12.06
C ARG A 29 -2.20 16.36 -12.70
N ARG A 30 -1.39 17.09 -11.93
CA ARG A 30 -0.71 18.29 -12.43
C ARG A 30 0.59 17.98 -13.17
N ASN A 31 1.33 16.96 -12.75
CA ASN A 31 2.71 16.76 -13.20
C ASN A 31 2.91 15.48 -14.04
N ARG A 32 1.84 14.76 -14.41
CA ARG A 32 1.90 13.46 -15.13
C ARG A 32 2.82 12.44 -14.44
N LEU A 33 3.02 12.57 -13.14
CA LEU A 33 3.76 11.60 -12.34
C LEU A 33 2.86 10.38 -12.13
N SER A 34 3.44 9.18 -12.16
CA SER A 34 2.70 7.97 -11.82
C SER A 34 2.35 7.97 -10.33
N GLU A 35 1.18 7.46 -9.98
CA GLU A 35 0.71 7.37 -8.58
C GLU A 35 1.73 6.61 -7.71
N SER A 36 2.29 5.51 -8.22
CA SER A 36 3.32 4.73 -7.52
C SER A 36 4.58 5.54 -7.20
N SER A 37 5.01 6.45 -8.10
CA SER A 37 6.16 7.32 -7.85
C SER A 37 5.86 8.37 -6.78
N VAL A 38 4.67 8.97 -6.83
CA VAL A 38 4.24 9.96 -5.83
C VAL A 38 4.11 9.32 -4.45
N ILE A 39 3.46 8.15 -4.36
CA ILE A 39 3.34 7.38 -3.12
C ILE A 39 4.73 7.00 -2.59
N GLY A 40 5.64 6.55 -3.46
CA GLY A 40 7.01 6.19 -3.11
C GLY A 40 7.85 7.36 -2.56
N MET A 41 7.56 8.60 -2.96
CA MET A 41 8.21 9.80 -2.41
C MET A 41 7.53 10.31 -1.13
N LEU A 42 6.21 10.29 -1.08
CA LEU A 42 5.44 10.83 0.05
C LEU A 42 5.53 9.96 1.30
N LEU A 43 5.65 8.63 1.15
CA LEU A 43 5.76 7.71 2.27
C LEU A 43 7.02 8.01 3.12
N PRO A 44 8.25 8.02 2.56
CA PRO A 44 9.45 8.37 3.32
C PRO A 44 9.37 9.78 3.93
N LEU A 45 8.84 10.76 3.18
CA LEU A 45 8.66 12.13 3.68
C LEU A 45 7.76 12.16 4.93
N SER A 46 6.59 11.53 4.85
CA SER A 46 5.62 11.49 5.95
C SER A 46 6.21 10.83 7.19
N MET A 47 7.00 9.79 6.97
CA MET A 47 7.70 9.07 8.03
C MET A 47 8.79 9.91 8.68
N SER A 48 9.63 10.59 7.89
CA SER A 48 10.63 11.53 8.39
C SER A 48 10.00 12.64 9.22
N LEU A 49 8.89 13.23 8.75
CA LEU A 49 8.13 14.23 9.50
C LEU A 49 7.58 13.66 10.82
N GLY A 50 7.08 12.42 10.79
CA GLY A 50 6.62 11.72 11.99
C GLY A 50 7.73 11.50 13.02
N VAL A 51 8.91 11.08 12.59
CA VAL A 51 10.08 10.88 13.46
C VAL A 51 10.58 12.20 14.02
N ILE A 52 10.66 13.25 13.21
CA ILE A 52 10.99 14.62 13.68
C ILE A 52 9.98 15.09 14.72
N ALA A 53 8.68 14.84 14.50
CA ALA A 53 7.66 15.22 15.48
C ALA A 53 7.80 14.44 16.80
N LEU A 54 8.18 13.16 16.73
CA LEU A 54 8.41 12.30 17.90
C LEU A 54 9.71 12.64 18.64
N SER A 55 10.72 13.20 17.98
CA SER A 55 11.98 13.58 18.63
C SER A 55 11.82 14.75 19.62
N PHE A 56 10.74 15.53 19.49
CA PHE A 56 10.38 16.55 20.48
C PHE A 56 9.73 15.96 21.74
N VAL A 57 9.32 14.70 21.73
CA VAL A 57 8.75 14.01 22.91
C VAL A 57 9.87 13.52 23.80
N ARG A 58 9.97 14.10 25.00
CA ARG A 58 11.00 13.72 25.98
C ARG A 58 10.87 12.24 26.37
N GLY A 59 11.96 11.49 26.24
CA GLY A 59 12.04 10.08 26.65
C GLY A 59 11.58 9.06 25.58
N TYR A 60 11.24 9.50 24.36
CA TYR A 60 10.89 8.58 23.28
C TYR A 60 12.08 8.32 22.36
N THR A 61 12.57 7.08 22.31
CA THR A 61 13.55 6.62 21.32
C THR A 61 12.83 5.91 20.19
N PRO A 62 12.84 6.46 18.96
CA PRO A 62 12.20 5.80 17.82
C PRO A 62 12.87 4.46 17.52
N ASP A 63 12.08 3.38 17.44
CA ASP A 63 12.55 2.11 16.89
C ASP A 63 12.65 2.22 15.37
N VAL A 64 13.83 2.62 14.90
CA VAL A 64 14.10 2.85 13.48
C VAL A 64 13.93 1.55 12.67
N MET A 65 14.35 0.40 13.21
CA MET A 65 14.24 -0.88 12.50
C MET A 65 12.79 -1.35 12.37
N GLY A 66 12.02 -1.30 13.46
CA GLY A 66 10.58 -1.61 13.42
C GLY A 66 9.79 -0.63 12.54
N LEU A 67 10.24 0.61 12.43
CA LEU A 67 9.69 1.61 11.53
C LEU A 67 9.92 1.25 10.05
N PHE A 68 11.13 0.84 9.67
CA PHE A 68 11.45 0.50 8.28
C PHE A 68 10.87 -0.85 7.83
N PHE A 69 10.97 -1.88 8.68
CA PHE A 69 10.69 -3.27 8.34
C PHE A 69 9.44 -3.86 9.00
N GLY A 70 8.80 -3.09 9.89
CA GLY A 70 7.68 -3.55 10.68
C GLY A 70 8.13 -4.51 11.78
N ASN A 71 7.21 -4.80 12.70
CA ASN A 71 7.39 -5.90 13.64
C ASN A 71 6.08 -6.67 13.77
N ILE A 72 5.97 -7.73 12.96
CA ILE A 72 4.78 -8.59 12.92
C ILE A 72 4.56 -9.29 14.28
N LEU A 73 5.61 -9.48 15.08
CA LEU A 73 5.53 -10.14 16.39
C LEU A 73 4.88 -9.25 17.46
N LEU A 74 4.91 -7.93 17.29
CA LEU A 74 4.30 -6.96 18.22
C LEU A 74 2.86 -6.60 17.86
N VAL A 75 2.27 -7.28 16.89
CA VAL A 75 0.93 -7.00 16.39
C VAL A 75 -0.12 -7.53 17.36
N THR A 76 -1.04 -6.67 17.78
CA THR A 76 -2.17 -7.07 18.62
C THR A 76 -3.37 -7.51 17.78
N ALA A 77 -4.27 -8.31 18.36
CA ALA A 77 -5.52 -8.69 17.68
C ALA A 77 -6.35 -7.47 17.26
N ALA A 78 -6.32 -6.39 18.05
CA ALA A 78 -6.98 -5.13 17.71
C ALA A 78 -6.42 -4.52 16.41
N ASP A 79 -5.11 -4.55 16.22
CA ASP A 79 -4.47 -4.05 15.01
C ASP A 79 -4.89 -4.84 13.76
N VAL A 80 -5.00 -6.17 13.89
CA VAL A 80 -5.46 -7.04 12.81
C VAL A 80 -6.91 -6.73 12.43
N TRP A 81 -7.81 -6.60 13.41
CA TRP A 81 -9.22 -6.26 13.15
C TRP A 81 -9.38 -4.89 12.50
N LEU A 82 -8.57 -3.91 12.91
CA LEU A 82 -8.60 -2.57 12.34
C LEU A 82 -8.11 -2.56 10.89
N LEU A 83 -7.02 -3.27 10.61
CA LEU A 83 -6.50 -3.46 9.26
C LEU A 83 -7.50 -4.23 8.38
N ALA A 84 -8.13 -5.28 8.93
CA ALA A 84 -9.14 -6.05 8.23
C ALA A 84 -10.36 -5.17 7.88
N GLY A 85 -10.87 -4.39 8.82
CA GLY A 85 -12.00 -3.48 8.58
C GLY A 85 -11.69 -2.42 7.52
N ALA A 86 -10.51 -1.80 7.59
CA ALA A 86 -10.05 -0.83 6.60
C ALA A 86 -9.96 -1.43 5.19
N ASN A 87 -9.32 -2.59 5.06
CA ASN A 87 -9.17 -3.27 3.77
C ASN A 87 -10.49 -3.82 3.23
N LEU A 88 -11.38 -4.28 4.10
CA LEU A 88 -12.70 -4.78 3.71
C LEU A 88 -13.54 -3.65 3.09
N GLY A 89 -13.47 -2.44 3.64
CA GLY A 89 -14.07 -1.25 3.03
C GLY A 89 -13.50 -0.95 1.63
N THR A 90 -12.18 -0.99 1.47
CA THR A 90 -11.52 -0.81 0.17
C THR A 90 -11.94 -1.90 -0.83
N VAL A 91 -11.98 -3.16 -0.42
CA VAL A 91 -12.37 -4.28 -1.28
C VAL A 91 -13.84 -4.16 -1.72
N ILE A 92 -14.74 -3.79 -0.81
CA ILE A 92 -16.15 -3.53 -1.14
C ILE A 92 -16.27 -2.42 -2.17
N PHE A 93 -15.59 -1.29 -1.94
CA PHE A 93 -15.58 -0.16 -2.88
C PHE A 93 -15.09 -0.60 -4.27
N PHE A 94 -13.95 -1.29 -4.34
CA PHE A 94 -13.40 -1.78 -5.60
C PHE A 94 -14.30 -2.80 -6.30
N SER A 95 -15.02 -3.62 -5.54
CA SER A 95 -15.94 -4.62 -6.10
C SER A 95 -17.21 -3.99 -6.66
N LEU A 96 -17.77 -2.98 -5.97
CA LEU A 96 -18.97 -2.26 -6.39
C LEU A 96 -18.70 -1.38 -7.62
N PHE A 97 -17.59 -0.63 -7.61
CA PHE A 97 -17.24 0.31 -8.67
C PHE A 97 -16.23 -0.25 -9.68
N PHE A 98 -16.14 -1.58 -9.80
CA PHE A 98 -15.11 -2.23 -10.61
C PHE A 98 -15.17 -1.81 -12.08
N ARG A 99 -16.37 -1.63 -12.63
CA ARG A 99 -16.55 -1.26 -14.05
C ARG A 99 -16.05 0.16 -14.28
N GLU A 100 -16.44 1.08 -13.41
CA GLU A 100 -16.09 2.48 -13.44
C GLU A 100 -14.58 2.69 -13.28
N ILE A 101 -13.96 1.95 -12.35
CA ILE A 101 -12.50 1.91 -12.17
C ILE A 101 -11.81 1.40 -13.43
N LEU A 102 -12.37 0.38 -14.09
CA LEU A 102 -11.82 -0.17 -15.33
C LEU A 102 -11.90 0.84 -16.49
N TYR A 103 -13.02 1.55 -16.65
CA TYR A 103 -13.14 2.61 -17.65
C TYR A 103 -12.16 3.75 -17.39
N TYR A 104 -12.07 4.19 -16.13
CA TYR A 104 -11.12 5.22 -15.71
C TYR A 104 -9.66 4.83 -15.97
N ALA A 105 -9.29 3.57 -15.67
CA ALA A 105 -7.94 3.07 -15.85
C ALA A 105 -7.52 2.91 -17.33
N TYR A 106 -8.47 2.69 -18.24
CA TYR A 106 -8.19 2.60 -19.68
C TYR A 106 -8.08 3.98 -20.34
N ASP A 107 -9.07 4.85 -20.12
CA ASP A 107 -9.07 6.20 -20.67
C ASP A 107 -10.03 7.12 -19.88
N GLU A 108 -9.46 8.05 -19.12
CA GLU A 108 -10.21 9.05 -18.35
C GLU A 108 -11.16 9.88 -19.22
N LYS A 109 -10.73 10.26 -20.44
CA LYS A 109 -11.51 11.13 -21.33
C LYS A 109 -12.70 10.39 -21.91
N MET A 110 -12.51 9.13 -22.29
CA MET A 110 -13.61 8.28 -22.76
C MET A 110 -14.56 7.95 -21.61
N ALA A 111 -14.05 7.62 -20.43
CA ALA A 111 -14.88 7.36 -19.25
C ALA A 111 -15.82 8.54 -18.94
N ARG A 112 -15.33 9.78 -19.06
CA ARG A 112 -16.15 10.98 -18.87
C ARG A 112 -17.23 11.13 -19.95
N HIS A 113 -16.97 10.74 -21.20
CA HIS A 113 -17.97 10.73 -22.27
C HIS A 113 -19.06 9.68 -22.05
N TYR A 114 -18.72 8.54 -21.46
CA TYR A 114 -19.67 7.48 -21.11
C TYR A 114 -20.44 7.73 -19.80
N GLY A 115 -20.35 8.94 -19.23
CA GLY A 115 -21.12 9.32 -18.02
C GLY A 115 -20.56 8.77 -16.71
N VAL A 116 -19.35 8.20 -16.70
CA VAL A 116 -18.70 7.73 -15.47
C VAL A 116 -18.36 8.94 -14.60
N PRO A 117 -18.68 8.93 -13.29
CA PRO A 117 -18.30 10.00 -12.36
C PRO A 117 -16.81 9.91 -12.03
N VAL A 118 -15.95 10.25 -13.00
CA VAL A 118 -14.48 10.10 -12.96
C VAL A 118 -13.86 10.65 -11.68
N ALA A 119 -14.30 11.83 -11.23
CA ALA A 119 -13.77 12.44 -10.02
C ALA A 119 -14.04 11.58 -8.78
N PHE A 120 -15.28 11.07 -8.63
CA PHE A 120 -15.65 10.22 -7.52
C PHE A 120 -14.86 8.91 -7.50
N VAL A 121 -14.73 8.27 -8.66
CA VAL A 121 -13.96 7.02 -8.82
C VAL A 121 -12.49 7.25 -8.49
N HIS A 122 -11.89 8.31 -9.04
CA HIS A 122 -10.50 8.68 -8.80
C HIS A 122 -10.19 8.93 -7.32
N TYR A 123 -10.96 9.82 -6.67
CA TYR A 123 -10.76 10.13 -5.26
C TYR A 123 -11.07 8.93 -4.37
N GLY A 124 -12.13 8.15 -4.67
CA GLY A 124 -12.46 6.94 -3.93
C GLY A 124 -11.37 5.88 -4.01
N THR A 125 -10.80 5.65 -5.19
CA THR A 125 -9.66 4.75 -5.39
C THR A 125 -8.43 5.22 -4.62
N LEU A 126 -8.08 6.51 -4.69
CA LEU A 126 -6.94 7.06 -3.95
C LEU A 126 -7.13 7.01 -2.43
N ILE A 127 -8.34 7.27 -1.94
CA ILE A 127 -8.67 7.15 -0.52
C ILE A 127 -8.54 5.69 -0.07
N GLY A 128 -9.07 4.74 -0.85
CA GLY A 128 -8.95 3.31 -0.55
C GLY A 128 -7.50 2.84 -0.51
N ILE A 129 -6.69 3.24 -1.50
CA ILE A 129 -5.24 2.96 -1.52
C ILE A 129 -4.57 3.57 -0.30
N SER A 130 -4.82 4.84 -0.01
CA SER A 130 -4.19 5.52 1.12
C SER A 130 -4.57 4.90 2.46
N LEU A 131 -5.84 4.54 2.65
CA LEU A 131 -6.32 3.88 3.86
C LEU A 131 -5.66 2.50 4.05
N SER A 132 -5.59 1.70 2.99
CA SER A 132 -4.89 0.40 2.99
C SER A 132 -3.40 0.55 3.28
N VAL A 133 -2.74 1.55 2.70
CA VAL A 133 -1.31 1.82 2.92
C VAL A 133 -1.04 2.28 4.35
N VAL A 134 -1.76 3.30 4.84
CA VAL A 134 -1.56 3.87 6.18
C VAL A 134 -1.82 2.83 7.27
N SER A 135 -2.86 2.00 7.11
CA SER A 135 -3.15 0.91 8.06
C SER A 135 -2.08 -0.20 8.02
N SER A 136 -1.56 -0.53 6.83
CA SER A 136 -0.54 -1.57 6.68
C SER A 136 0.84 -1.17 7.19
N VAL A 137 1.24 0.10 7.05
CA VAL A 137 2.57 0.59 7.47
C VAL A 137 2.83 0.32 8.95
N LYS A 138 1.81 0.41 9.82
CA LYS A 138 1.98 0.14 11.25
C LYS A 138 2.49 -1.27 11.53
N ILE A 139 2.06 -2.26 10.75
CA ILE A 139 2.33 -3.68 10.98
C ILE A 139 3.53 -4.14 10.16
N ALA A 140 3.49 -3.85 8.86
CA ALA A 140 4.44 -4.32 7.87
C ALA A 140 5.69 -3.45 7.72
N GLY A 141 5.64 -2.19 8.18
CA GLY A 141 6.70 -1.21 7.94
C GLY A 141 6.68 -0.62 6.54
N ILE A 142 7.38 0.50 6.37
CA ILE A 142 7.32 1.28 5.13
C ILE A 142 7.91 0.55 3.92
N ILE A 143 9.03 -0.17 4.11
CA ILE A 143 9.75 -0.82 3.00
C ILE A 143 8.87 -1.93 2.43
N LEU A 144 8.32 -2.77 3.31
CA LEU A 144 7.48 -3.89 2.90
C LEU A 144 6.22 -3.41 2.17
N VAL A 145 5.57 -2.35 2.68
CA VAL A 145 4.37 -1.79 2.02
C VAL A 145 4.71 -1.23 0.64
N THR A 146 5.81 -0.49 0.49
CA THR A 146 6.23 -0.02 -0.85
C THR A 146 6.56 -1.16 -1.81
N ALA A 147 7.18 -2.24 -1.32
CA ALA A 147 7.43 -3.43 -2.12
C ALA A 147 6.14 -4.11 -2.58
N PHE A 148 5.14 -4.25 -1.70
CA PHE A 148 3.83 -4.80 -2.04
C PHE A 148 3.04 -3.95 -3.04
N LEU A 149 3.19 -2.63 -3.00
CA LEU A 149 2.53 -1.73 -3.94
C LEU A 149 3.09 -1.87 -5.37
N ILE A 150 4.37 -2.18 -5.50
CA ILE A 150 5.08 -2.10 -6.79
C ILE A 150 5.32 -3.49 -7.38
N ILE A 151 5.99 -4.38 -6.65
CA ILE A 151 6.53 -5.62 -7.21
C ILE A 151 5.42 -6.58 -7.68
N PRO A 152 4.41 -6.96 -6.86
CA PRO A 152 3.34 -7.85 -7.30
C PRO A 152 2.56 -7.28 -8.49
N ALA A 153 2.34 -5.97 -8.54
CA ALA A 153 1.60 -5.32 -9.62
C ALA A 153 2.38 -5.37 -10.94
N VAL A 154 3.68 -5.07 -10.91
CA VAL A 154 4.56 -5.15 -12.08
C VAL A 154 4.73 -6.60 -12.54
N SER A 155 4.94 -7.54 -11.62
CA SER A 155 4.99 -8.99 -11.91
C SER A 155 3.70 -9.50 -12.55
N ALA A 156 2.55 -9.15 -11.98
CA ALA A 156 1.25 -9.56 -12.50
C ALA A 156 0.97 -8.97 -13.88
N ARG A 157 1.41 -7.73 -14.14
CA ARG A 157 1.27 -7.09 -15.45
C ARG A 157 2.00 -7.86 -16.57
N LEU A 158 3.06 -8.59 -16.24
CA LEU A 158 3.75 -9.45 -17.21
C LEU A 158 2.92 -10.68 -17.59
N LEU A 159 2.10 -11.21 -16.69
CA LEU A 159 1.33 -12.43 -16.90
C LEU A 159 -0.12 -12.18 -17.34
N ALA A 160 -0.69 -11.05 -16.91
CA ALA A 160 -2.11 -10.78 -17.05
C ALA A 160 -2.52 -10.37 -18.46
N ARG A 161 -3.71 -10.82 -18.88
CA ARG A 161 -4.35 -10.45 -20.14
C ARG A 161 -5.54 -9.48 -19.96
N SER A 162 -5.93 -9.22 -18.71
CA SER A 162 -7.02 -8.31 -18.35
C SER A 162 -6.76 -7.69 -16.98
N LEU A 163 -7.40 -6.56 -16.68
CA LEU A 163 -7.25 -5.88 -15.39
C LEU A 163 -7.70 -6.78 -14.21
N ARG A 164 -8.78 -7.55 -14.38
CA ARG A 164 -9.23 -8.55 -13.41
C ARG A 164 -8.16 -9.59 -13.12
N SER A 165 -7.60 -10.18 -14.18
CA SER A 165 -6.51 -11.16 -14.07
C SER A 165 -5.28 -10.55 -13.41
N MET A 166 -4.94 -9.29 -13.72
CA MET A 166 -3.82 -8.59 -13.10
C MET A 166 -4.00 -8.43 -11.59
N ILE A 167 -5.18 -8.03 -11.14
CA ILE A 167 -5.49 -7.89 -9.71
C ILE A 167 -5.40 -9.25 -9.02
N SER A 168 -6.04 -10.29 -9.56
CA SER A 168 -6.03 -11.63 -8.94
C SER A 168 -4.63 -12.23 -8.88
N ILE A 169 -3.83 -12.12 -9.94
CA ILE A 169 -2.44 -12.61 -9.97
C ILE A 169 -1.58 -11.81 -8.97
N SER A 170 -1.75 -10.49 -8.91
CA SER A 170 -1.01 -9.63 -7.98
C SER A 170 -1.27 -10.02 -6.53
N VAL A 171 -2.54 -10.22 -6.16
CA VAL A 171 -2.94 -10.70 -4.82
C VAL A 171 -2.34 -12.08 -4.55
N ALA A 172 -2.43 -13.02 -5.49
CA ALA A 172 -1.90 -14.37 -5.33
C ALA A 172 -0.38 -14.36 -5.10
N LEU A 173 0.38 -13.60 -5.89
CA LEU A 173 1.83 -13.44 -5.71
C LEU A 173 2.16 -12.86 -4.33
N GLY A 174 1.43 -11.82 -3.92
CA GLY A 174 1.62 -11.21 -2.61
C GLY A 174 1.37 -12.17 -1.45
N VAL A 175 0.27 -12.94 -1.51
CA VAL A 175 -0.06 -13.94 -0.49
C VAL A 175 0.99 -15.05 -0.44
N VAL A 176 1.37 -15.61 -1.59
CA VAL A 176 2.40 -16.66 -1.67
C VAL A 176 3.74 -16.15 -1.12
N ALA A 177 4.17 -14.95 -1.49
CA ALA A 177 5.40 -14.36 -0.96
C ALA A 177 5.34 -14.11 0.55
N SER A 178 4.18 -13.70 1.07
CA SER A 178 3.97 -13.48 2.51
C SER A 178 4.08 -14.78 3.28
N VAL A 179 3.37 -15.82 2.83
CA VAL A 179 3.33 -17.13 3.49
C VAL A 179 4.70 -17.80 3.44
N LEU A 180 5.33 -17.87 2.26
CA LEU A 180 6.66 -18.44 2.13
C LEU A 180 7.70 -17.61 2.89
N GLY A 181 7.60 -16.28 2.84
CA GLY A 181 8.54 -15.40 3.54
C GLY A 181 8.47 -15.53 5.04
N MET A 182 7.27 -15.66 5.59
CA MET A 182 7.07 -15.92 7.01
C MET A 182 7.59 -17.31 7.40
N PHE A 183 7.36 -18.33 6.58
CA PHE A 183 7.87 -19.68 6.80
C PHE A 183 9.40 -19.73 6.79
N PHE A 184 10.06 -19.14 5.79
CA PHE A 184 11.52 -19.08 5.71
C PHE A 184 12.12 -18.20 6.81
N SER A 185 11.47 -17.08 7.14
CA SER A 185 11.86 -16.22 8.26
C SER A 185 11.89 -16.98 9.58
N TYR A 186 10.88 -17.84 9.82
CA TYR A 186 10.80 -18.69 11.01
C TYR A 186 11.95 -19.72 11.06
N ILE A 187 12.23 -20.42 9.97
CA ILE A 187 13.29 -21.44 9.94
C ILE A 187 14.69 -20.81 10.04
N LEU A 188 14.92 -19.69 9.35
CA LEU A 188 16.23 -19.05 9.26
C LEU A 188 16.48 -18.04 10.40
N ASN A 189 15.52 -17.83 11.30
CA ASN A 189 15.57 -16.80 12.35
C ASN A 189 15.91 -15.40 11.80
N MET A 190 15.38 -15.06 10.62
CA MET A 190 15.59 -13.77 9.96
C MET A 190 14.37 -12.87 10.11
N PRO A 191 14.50 -11.53 10.05
CA PRO A 191 13.36 -10.63 10.11
C PRO A 191 12.40 -10.87 8.92
N PRO A 192 11.07 -10.98 9.17
CA PRO A 192 10.12 -11.39 8.13
C PRO A 192 9.98 -10.38 7.00
N GLY A 193 10.02 -9.07 7.31
CA GLY A 193 9.89 -8.01 6.29
C GLY A 193 10.90 -8.11 5.15
N PRO A 194 12.22 -8.07 5.44
CA PRO A 194 13.27 -8.27 4.44
C PRO A 194 13.11 -9.56 3.63
N VAL A 195 12.81 -10.68 4.29
CA VAL A 195 12.68 -11.99 3.63
C VAL A 195 11.52 -11.97 2.62
N ILE A 196 10.37 -11.40 2.99
CA ILE A 196 9.23 -11.27 2.07
C ILE A 196 9.59 -10.39 0.87
N VAL A 197 10.28 -9.26 1.07
CA VAL A 197 10.72 -8.38 -0.03
C VAL A 197 11.64 -9.13 -1.00
N VAL A 198 12.61 -9.89 -0.47
CA VAL A 198 13.52 -10.69 -1.30
C VAL A 198 12.75 -11.74 -2.09
N LEU A 199 11.79 -12.43 -1.48
CA LEU A 199 10.95 -13.40 -2.19
C LEU A 199 10.07 -12.78 -3.26
N LEU A 200 9.47 -11.62 -3.01
CA LEU A 200 8.71 -10.86 -4.01
C LEU A 200 9.59 -10.55 -5.22
N PHE A 201 10.84 -10.12 -4.99
CA PHE A 201 11.78 -9.80 -6.05
C PHE A 201 12.25 -11.06 -6.82
N ILE A 202 12.48 -12.17 -6.13
CA ILE A 202 12.79 -13.46 -6.76
C ILE A 202 11.63 -13.91 -7.65
N GLN A 203 10.39 -13.83 -7.16
CA GLN A 203 9.20 -14.16 -7.96
C GLN A 203 9.11 -13.29 -9.22
N PHE A 204 9.37 -11.98 -9.10
CA PHE A 204 9.45 -11.08 -10.26
C PHE A 204 10.50 -11.53 -11.27
N LEU A 205 11.72 -11.85 -10.83
CA LEU A 205 12.81 -12.32 -11.70
C LEU A 205 12.48 -13.65 -12.38
N SER A 206 11.85 -14.59 -11.67
CA SER A 206 11.41 -15.87 -12.23
C SER A 206 10.39 -15.65 -13.35
N ILE A 207 9.39 -14.78 -13.11
CA ILE A 207 8.38 -14.43 -14.11
C ILE A 207 9.00 -13.74 -15.33
N LEU A 208 9.93 -12.82 -15.09
CA LEU A 208 10.62 -12.09 -16.16
C LEU A 208 11.42 -13.04 -17.05
N SER A 209 12.13 -14.00 -16.46
CA SER A 209 12.94 -14.98 -17.19
C SER A 209 12.09 -15.88 -18.09
N VAL A 210 10.95 -16.37 -17.59
CA VAL A 210 10.04 -17.24 -18.35
C VAL A 210 9.40 -16.52 -19.54
N LYS A 211 9.16 -15.21 -19.45
CA LYS A 211 8.51 -14.43 -20.53
C LYS A 211 9.49 -13.91 -21.59
N LYS A 212 10.79 -13.89 -21.27
CA LYS A 212 11.84 -13.41 -22.19
C LYS A 212 12.40 -14.54 -23.08
N LEU A 213 12.06 -15.78 -22.75
CA LEU A 213 12.24 -16.99 -23.58
C LEU A 213 10.99 -17.23 -24.42
#